data_AF-A0A7S0C0Q1-F1
#
_entry.id   AF-A0A7S0C0Q1-F1
#
_cell.length_a   1.000
_cell.length_b   1.000
_cell.length_c   1.000
_cell.angle_alpha   90.00
_cell.angle_beta   90.00
_cell.angle_gamma   90.00
#
_symmetry.space_group_name_H-M   'P 1'
#
loop_
_entity.id
_entity.type
_entity.pdbx_description
1 polymer ?
#
loop_
_entity_poly.entity_id
_entity_poly.type
_entity_poly.pdbx_seq_one_letter_code
_entity_poly.pdbx_strand_id
1 'polypeptide(L)'
;TGSASGGDGEALALESTSVWGVMDKPFNLMIEMNDRKVRASGRSLSAFVDTAASVQDARTMAKCLSLSIKNGGASRYGSSQSSLTSFSGSYAKRKKRLEKLPEIPLDNRAAEVSGAVSFLTLASVCVATNPILTILGNNESPYPSLLLGGLILLGIVDNAFDALTFISKSVDKVPTLPEKDKMPFGIGKGEITGTVVAGLNRLITVDTERECQSEAAAFFVAYSLGLSCFAFQPNALEAAVMVFESNKKQDEAVFDSFLSIDGVTKMCIWLLAPVAMEKIKHPQLLVSDPREASGLLRRLRERAESMGISSDVMESLGLNDEEEAADLLKWAYAEADILVRTNMNICEELGECLAGGA
;
A
#
# COMPACT_ATOMS: atom_id res chain seq x y z
N THR A 1 21.66 59.75 32.67
CA THR A 1 22.34 58.62 32.00
C THR A 1 21.36 57.46 31.97
N GLY A 2 20.46 57.33 31.00
CA GLY A 2 20.73 57.24 29.57
C GLY A 2 20.90 55.76 29.21
N SER A 3 19.79 55.03 28.99
CA SER A 3 19.77 53.75 28.28
C SER A 3 18.33 53.45 27.89
N ALA A 4 18.05 53.66 26.60
CA ALA A 4 16.88 53.17 25.91
C ALA A 4 17.14 51.73 25.45
N SER A 5 16.20 50.83 25.69
CA SER A 5 16.06 49.60 24.92
C SER A 5 14.58 49.23 24.87
N GLY A 6 13.82 50.01 24.09
CA GLY A 6 12.61 49.51 23.46
C GLY A 6 13.06 48.56 22.36
N GLY A 7 12.95 47.26 22.63
CA GLY A 7 13.07 46.21 21.64
C GLY A 7 11.68 45.67 21.38
N ASP A 8 11.17 45.94 20.19
CA ASP A 8 9.90 45.48 19.66
C ASP A 8 9.81 43.95 19.78
N GLY A 9 9.07 43.50 20.79
CA GLY A 9 8.57 42.14 20.92
C GLY A 9 7.31 41.96 20.09
N GLU A 10 7.33 42.37 18.82
CA GLU A 10 6.32 42.00 17.82
C GLU A 10 6.70 40.61 17.29
N ALA A 11 6.74 39.64 18.21
CA ALA A 11 6.91 38.25 17.90
C ALA A 11 5.62 37.77 17.23
N LEU A 12 5.62 37.79 15.89
CA LEU A 12 5.01 36.80 15.00
C LEU A 12 3.93 35.94 15.67
N ALA A 13 2.82 36.57 16.06
CA ALA A 13 1.53 35.90 16.06
C ALA A 13 1.19 35.69 14.58
N LEU A 14 1.80 34.66 13.98
CA LEU A 14 1.17 33.96 12.89
C LEU A 14 -0.17 33.52 13.45
N GLU A 15 -1.20 34.35 13.22
CA GLU A 15 -2.57 33.91 13.20
C GLU A 15 -2.57 32.63 12.37
N SER A 16 -2.59 31.49 13.05
CA SER A 16 -3.24 30.32 12.50
C SER A 16 -4.71 30.74 12.39
N THR A 17 -5.05 31.53 11.35
CA THR A 17 -6.40 31.53 10.79
C THR A 17 -6.72 30.06 10.68
N SER A 18 -7.56 29.59 11.60
CA SER A 18 -7.81 28.18 11.77
C SER A 18 -8.20 27.69 10.39
N VAL A 19 -7.55 26.63 9.92
CA VAL A 19 -7.77 26.03 8.61
C VAL A 19 -9.28 25.79 8.34
N TRP A 20 -10.05 25.66 9.42
CA TRP A 20 -11.52 25.66 9.47
C TRP A 20 -12.22 26.91 8.90
N GLY A 21 -11.72 28.12 9.18
CA GLY A 21 -12.37 29.38 8.79
C GLY A 21 -12.46 29.60 7.27
N VAL A 22 -11.60 28.96 6.49
CA VAL A 22 -11.59 29.05 5.02
C VAL A 22 -12.84 28.39 4.42
N MET A 23 -13.30 27.29 5.02
CA MET A 23 -14.42 26.51 4.51
C MET A 23 -15.78 26.86 5.11
N ASP A 24 -15.83 27.64 6.19
CA ASP A 24 -17.09 28.02 6.83
C ASP A 24 -18.03 28.76 5.88
N LYS A 25 -17.51 29.70 5.07
CA LYS A 25 -18.33 30.44 4.09
C LYS A 25 -18.86 29.53 2.96
N PRO A 26 -18.02 28.74 2.25
CA PRO A 26 -18.51 27.77 1.27
C PRO A 26 -19.51 26.77 1.85
N PHE A 27 -19.27 26.26 3.07
CA PHE A 27 -20.20 25.34 3.72
C PHE A 27 -21.55 25.97 4.02
N ASN A 28 -21.56 27.16 4.63
CA ASN A 28 -22.80 27.86 4.93
C ASN A 28 -23.59 28.21 3.66
N LEU A 29 -22.89 28.59 2.58
CA LEU A 29 -23.53 28.83 1.29
C LEU A 29 -24.16 27.55 0.72
N MET A 30 -23.45 26.43 0.73
CA MET A 30 -23.99 25.15 0.25
C MET A 30 -25.16 24.63 1.11
N ILE A 31 -25.12 24.87 2.42
CA ILE A 31 -26.24 24.58 3.34
C ILE A 31 -27.44 25.45 2.97
N GLU A 32 -27.25 26.76 2.81
CA GLU A 32 -28.33 27.69 2.41
C GLU A 32 -28.92 27.32 1.04
N MET A 33 -28.09 26.94 0.07
CA MET A 33 -28.54 26.48 -1.24
C MET A 33 -29.38 25.20 -1.13
N ASN A 34 -28.98 24.25 -0.29
CA ASN A 34 -29.75 23.04 -0.01
C ASN A 34 -31.10 23.36 0.64
N ASP A 35 -31.11 24.24 1.64
CA ASP A 35 -32.34 24.67 2.33
C ASP A 35 -33.32 25.37 1.38
N ARG A 36 -32.79 26.20 0.47
CA ARG A 36 -33.57 26.89 -0.56
C ARG A 36 -33.88 26.03 -1.78
N LYS A 37 -33.42 24.77 -1.83
CA LYS A 37 -33.54 23.85 -2.97
C LYS A 37 -32.96 24.43 -4.28
N VAL A 38 -31.91 25.23 -4.18
CA VAL A 38 -31.18 25.80 -5.31
C VAL A 38 -30.02 24.88 -5.66
N ARG A 39 -29.99 24.38 -6.89
CA ARG A 39 -28.90 23.52 -7.38
C ARG A 39 -27.68 24.36 -7.77
N ALA A 40 -26.53 24.00 -7.23
CA ALA A 40 -25.24 24.56 -7.59
C ALA A 40 -24.84 24.12 -9.01
N SER A 41 -24.20 25.03 -9.74
CA SER A 41 -23.66 24.71 -11.06
C SER A 41 -22.45 23.77 -10.92
N GLY A 42 -22.16 22.97 -11.96
CA GLY A 42 -21.01 22.07 -11.96
C GLY A 42 -19.67 22.78 -11.68
N ARG A 43 -19.51 24.02 -12.17
CA ARG A 43 -18.34 24.85 -11.87
C ARG A 43 -18.24 25.25 -10.40
N SER A 44 -19.37 25.57 -9.77
CA SER A 44 -19.39 25.94 -8.34
C SER A 44 -19.08 24.73 -7.47
N LEU A 45 -19.58 23.56 -7.85
CA LEU A 45 -19.27 22.30 -7.16
C LEU A 45 -17.82 21.89 -7.32
N SER A 46 -17.25 22.02 -8.52
CA SER A 46 -15.82 21.80 -8.75
C SER A 46 -14.99 22.71 -7.85
N ALA A 47 -15.25 24.03 -7.90
CA ALA A 47 -14.53 24.99 -7.06
C ALA A 47 -14.69 24.70 -5.55
N PHE A 48 -15.86 24.22 -5.14
CA PHE A 48 -16.12 23.84 -3.75
C PHE A 48 -15.31 22.61 -3.34
N VAL A 49 -15.20 21.60 -4.21
CA VAL A 49 -14.34 20.42 -4.02
C VAL A 49 -12.87 20.82 -4.03
N ASP A 50 -12.43 21.66 -4.97
CA ASP A 50 -11.05 22.15 -5.08
C ASP A 50 -10.64 22.92 -3.81
N THR A 51 -11.55 23.76 -3.30
CA THR A 51 -11.32 24.48 -2.04
C THR A 51 -11.21 23.48 -0.88
N ALA A 52 -12.09 22.48 -0.80
CA ALA A 52 -12.01 21.44 0.22
C ALA A 52 -10.71 20.61 0.13
N ALA A 53 -10.21 20.35 -1.09
CA ALA A 53 -8.96 19.65 -1.33
C ALA A 53 -7.75 20.46 -0.83
N SER A 54 -7.76 21.78 -1.01
CA SER A 54 -6.68 22.67 -0.56
C SER A 54 -6.49 22.69 0.96
N VAL A 55 -7.53 22.32 1.73
CA VAL A 55 -7.49 22.22 3.20
C VAL A 55 -6.73 20.96 3.65
N GLN A 56 -6.57 19.97 2.77
CA GLN A 56 -5.92 18.69 3.06
C GLN A 56 -6.51 17.95 4.28
N ASP A 57 -7.79 18.18 4.57
CA ASP A 57 -8.51 17.51 5.66
C ASP A 57 -9.61 16.61 5.12
N ALA A 58 -9.50 15.31 5.42
CA ALA A 58 -10.45 14.31 4.96
C ALA A 58 -11.87 14.55 5.51
N ARG A 59 -12.01 15.11 6.73
CA ARG A 59 -13.34 15.40 7.31
C ARG A 59 -14.03 16.55 6.57
N THR A 60 -13.27 17.58 6.24
CA THR A 60 -13.71 18.70 5.39
C THR A 60 -14.14 18.20 4.02
N MET A 61 -13.34 17.34 3.38
CA MET A 61 -13.69 16.74 2.09
C MET A 61 -14.98 15.89 2.19
N ALA A 62 -15.11 15.06 3.22
CA ALA A 62 -16.30 14.25 3.45
C ALA A 62 -17.56 15.11 3.64
N LYS A 63 -17.46 16.20 4.39
CA LYS A 63 -18.54 17.19 4.58
C LYS A 63 -18.88 17.89 3.25
N CYS A 64 -17.87 18.29 2.48
CA CYS A 64 -18.03 18.87 1.15
C CYS A 64 -18.83 17.94 0.21
N LEU A 65 -18.41 16.68 0.10
CA LEU A 65 -19.04 15.71 -0.79
C LEU A 65 -20.46 15.34 -0.33
N SER A 66 -20.70 15.19 0.97
CA SER A 66 -22.05 14.94 1.51
C SER A 66 -23.02 16.11 1.25
N LEU A 67 -22.57 17.36 1.37
CA LEU A 67 -23.36 18.54 1.00
C LEU A 67 -23.62 18.61 -0.50
N SER A 68 -22.66 18.19 -1.31
CA SER A 68 -22.76 18.13 -2.78
C SER A 68 -23.79 17.08 -3.24
N ILE A 69 -23.90 15.95 -2.55
CA ILE A 69 -24.98 14.97 -2.79
C ILE A 69 -26.34 15.57 -2.45
N LYS A 70 -26.49 16.18 -1.26
CA LYS A 70 -27.75 16.81 -0.83
C LYS A 70 -28.23 17.88 -1.82
N ASN A 71 -27.30 18.54 -2.49
CA ASN A 71 -27.59 19.52 -3.53
C ASN A 71 -28.00 18.92 -4.88
N GLY A 72 -27.86 17.61 -5.07
CA GLY A 72 -28.00 16.94 -6.37
C GLY A 72 -26.84 17.23 -7.31
N GLY A 73 -25.72 17.71 -6.79
CA GLY A 73 -24.48 17.99 -7.53
C GLY A 73 -23.63 16.75 -7.75
N ALA A 74 -23.59 15.87 -6.75
CA ALA A 74 -22.97 14.55 -6.82
C ALA A 74 -24.05 13.47 -6.76
N SER A 75 -23.82 12.36 -7.47
CA SER A 75 -24.77 11.23 -7.49
C SER A 75 -24.62 10.35 -6.24
N ARG A 76 -23.38 10.06 -5.81
CA ARG A 76 -23.06 9.13 -4.73
C ARG A 76 -21.71 9.48 -4.09
N TYR A 77 -21.60 9.27 -2.78
CA TYR A 77 -20.38 9.34 -1.98
C TYR A 77 -20.68 8.73 -0.60
N GLY A 78 -19.71 8.01 -0.02
CA GLY A 78 -19.89 7.36 1.28
C GLY A 78 -20.89 6.18 1.27
N SER A 79 -21.28 5.71 0.09
CA SER A 79 -22.11 4.52 -0.07
C SER A 79 -21.41 3.53 -0.99
N SER A 80 -21.52 2.24 -0.67
CA SER A 80 -20.92 1.17 -1.47
C SER A 80 -21.50 1.22 -2.89
N GLN A 81 -20.66 1.54 -3.86
CA GLN A 81 -21.02 1.61 -5.27
C GLN A 81 -20.88 0.24 -5.93
N SER A 82 -19.97 -0.59 -5.40
CA SER A 82 -19.85 -2.00 -5.75
C SER A 82 -20.63 -2.86 -4.76
N SER A 83 -21.32 -3.87 -5.29
CA SER A 83 -21.82 -4.97 -4.47
C SER A 83 -20.66 -5.91 -4.21
N LEU A 84 -20.13 -5.90 -2.99
CA LEU A 84 -19.19 -6.93 -2.57
C LEU A 84 -19.91 -8.28 -2.52
N THR A 85 -19.22 -9.35 -2.92
CA THR A 85 -19.74 -10.67 -2.56
C THR A 85 -19.67 -10.78 -1.04
N SER A 86 -20.66 -11.41 -0.40
CA SER A 86 -20.60 -11.50 1.06
C SER A 86 -19.58 -12.58 1.45
N PHE A 87 -18.63 -12.22 2.32
CA PHE A 87 -17.77 -13.19 3.00
C PHE A 87 -18.54 -14.08 3.99
N SER A 88 -19.83 -13.78 4.27
CA SER A 88 -20.67 -14.55 5.18
C SER A 88 -21.04 -15.92 4.60
N GLY A 89 -20.96 -16.98 5.41
CA GLY A 89 -21.44 -18.32 5.06
C GLY A 89 -20.76 -19.43 5.86
N SER A 90 -21.25 -20.66 5.73
CA SER A 90 -20.62 -21.83 6.38
C SER A 90 -19.16 -21.98 5.96
N TYR A 91 -18.26 -22.15 6.95
CA TYR A 91 -16.81 -22.29 6.77
C TYR A 91 -16.43 -23.27 5.65
N ALA A 92 -17.06 -24.45 5.59
CA ALA A 92 -16.78 -25.45 4.56
C ALA A 92 -17.08 -24.98 3.12
N LYS A 93 -18.10 -24.14 2.92
CA LYS A 93 -18.40 -23.56 1.60
C LYS A 93 -17.43 -22.43 1.27
N ARG A 94 -16.98 -21.66 2.26
CA ARG A 94 -15.96 -20.61 2.09
C ARG A 94 -14.63 -21.22 1.66
N LYS A 95 -14.14 -22.23 2.38
CA LYS A 95 -12.87 -22.91 2.09
C LYS A 95 -12.79 -23.44 0.65
N LYS A 96 -13.84 -24.09 0.15
CA LYS A 96 -13.93 -24.55 -1.26
C LYS A 96 -13.91 -23.43 -2.30
N ARG A 97 -14.40 -22.22 -1.95
CA ARG A 97 -14.30 -21.05 -2.83
C ARG A 97 -12.88 -20.48 -2.78
N LEU A 98 -12.31 -20.38 -1.59
CA LEU A 98 -10.96 -19.87 -1.33
C LEU A 98 -9.86 -20.69 -2.01
N GLU A 99 -10.04 -22.01 -2.13
CA GLU A 99 -9.12 -22.89 -2.88
C GLU A 99 -8.97 -22.48 -4.35
N LYS A 100 -9.98 -21.83 -4.93
CA LYS A 100 -9.96 -21.38 -6.34
C LYS A 100 -9.45 -19.95 -6.50
N LEU A 101 -9.31 -19.20 -5.40
CA LEU A 101 -8.90 -17.81 -5.44
C LEU A 101 -7.38 -17.70 -5.54
N PRO A 102 -6.88 -16.63 -6.18
CA PRO A 102 -5.45 -16.37 -6.25
C PRO A 102 -4.88 -16.22 -4.83
N GLU A 103 -3.65 -16.70 -4.65
CA GLU A 103 -2.92 -16.49 -3.40
C GLU A 103 -2.44 -15.05 -3.30
N ILE A 104 -2.39 -14.55 -2.07
CA ILE A 104 -1.81 -13.24 -1.80
C ILE A 104 -0.31 -13.36 -2.10
N PRO A 105 0.25 -12.48 -2.94
CA PRO A 105 1.68 -12.50 -3.22
C PRO A 105 2.48 -12.39 -1.91
N LEU A 106 3.47 -13.28 -1.75
CA LEU A 106 4.37 -13.25 -0.60
C LEU A 106 5.31 -12.05 -0.71
N ASP A 107 5.43 -11.31 0.38
CA ASP A 107 6.38 -10.20 0.48
C ASP A 107 7.66 -10.63 1.19
N ASN A 108 8.72 -10.79 0.40
CA ASN A 108 10.05 -11.14 0.87
C ASN A 108 10.97 -9.90 0.95
N ARG A 109 10.44 -8.67 0.97
CA ARG A 109 11.25 -7.44 0.92
C ARG A 109 12.34 -7.38 1.99
N ALA A 110 12.10 -7.90 3.18
CA ALA A 110 13.11 -7.92 4.25
C ALA A 110 14.31 -8.81 3.89
N ALA A 111 14.06 -9.99 3.34
CA ALA A 111 15.11 -10.89 2.85
C ALA A 111 15.81 -10.32 1.61
N GLU A 112 15.05 -9.73 0.68
CA GLU A 112 15.56 -9.07 -0.53
C GLU A 112 16.50 -7.91 -0.19
N VAL A 113 16.04 -6.96 0.64
CA VAL A 113 16.82 -5.77 1.03
C VAL A 113 18.01 -6.16 1.90
N SER A 114 17.85 -7.06 2.88
CA SER A 114 18.99 -7.50 3.70
C SER A 114 20.03 -8.26 2.88
N GLY A 115 19.60 -9.08 1.90
CA GLY A 115 20.48 -9.73 0.94
C GLY A 115 21.24 -8.72 0.07
N ALA A 116 20.55 -7.72 -0.46
CA ALA A 116 21.14 -6.65 -1.27
C ALA A 116 22.15 -5.79 -0.48
N VAL A 117 21.81 -5.37 0.75
CA VAL A 117 22.71 -4.60 1.61
C VAL A 117 23.95 -5.42 1.98
N SER A 118 23.77 -6.70 2.33
CA SER A 118 24.89 -7.59 2.64
C SER A 118 25.82 -7.76 1.43
N PHE A 119 25.24 -7.91 0.24
CA PHE A 119 25.98 -7.98 -1.02
C PHE A 119 26.76 -6.70 -1.31
N LEU A 120 26.10 -5.53 -1.23
CA LEU A 120 26.75 -4.22 -1.44
C LEU A 120 27.87 -3.96 -0.43
N THR A 121 27.64 -4.32 0.84
CA THR A 121 28.66 -4.19 1.89
C THR A 121 29.88 -5.03 1.56
N LEU A 122 29.68 -6.31 1.22
CA LEU A 122 30.76 -7.22 0.86
C LEU A 122 31.52 -6.74 -0.39
N ALA A 123 30.79 -6.32 -1.42
CA ALA A 123 31.38 -5.75 -2.63
C ALA A 123 32.20 -4.49 -2.32
N SER A 124 31.67 -3.58 -1.49
CA SER A 124 32.36 -2.35 -1.10
C SER A 124 33.66 -2.62 -0.33
N VAL A 125 33.67 -3.60 0.58
CA VAL A 125 34.87 -4.01 1.33
C VAL A 125 35.92 -4.60 0.37
N CYS A 126 35.52 -5.46 -0.56
CA CYS A 126 36.43 -6.02 -1.57
C CYS A 126 37.04 -4.94 -2.47
N VAL A 127 36.27 -3.93 -2.88
CA VAL A 127 36.76 -2.81 -3.69
C VAL A 127 37.68 -1.88 -2.88
N ALA A 128 37.33 -1.56 -1.64
CA ALA A 128 38.09 -0.63 -0.79
C ALA A 128 39.42 -1.22 -0.28
N THR A 129 39.50 -2.54 -0.07
CA THR A 129 40.71 -3.19 0.45
C THR A 129 41.83 -3.29 -0.58
N ASN A 130 41.52 -3.37 -1.88
CA ASN A 130 42.52 -3.43 -2.96
C ASN A 130 43.47 -2.22 -3.02
N PRO A 131 43.01 -0.95 -3.04
CA PRO A 131 43.91 0.21 -3.03
C PRO A 131 44.63 0.39 -1.69
N ILE A 132 43.99 0.06 -0.57
CA ILE A 132 44.59 0.19 0.77
C ILE A 132 45.76 -0.79 0.95
N LEU A 133 45.62 -2.06 0.54
CA LEU A 133 46.73 -3.01 0.57
C LEU A 133 47.89 -2.58 -0.36
N THR A 134 47.55 -2.01 -1.52
CA THR A 134 48.55 -1.51 -2.48
C THR A 134 49.37 -0.35 -1.90
N ILE A 135 48.74 0.55 -1.15
CA ILE A 135 49.42 1.70 -0.49
C ILE A 135 50.29 1.24 0.69
N LEU A 136 49.88 0.19 1.42
CA LEU A 136 50.61 -0.32 2.59
C LEU A 136 51.82 -1.20 2.25
N GLY A 137 52.16 -1.38 0.98
CA GLY A 137 53.36 -2.10 0.55
C GLY A 137 53.33 -3.62 0.79
N ASN A 138 52.17 -4.18 1.16
CA ASN A 138 51.98 -5.62 1.24
C ASN A 138 51.62 -6.14 -0.15
N ASN A 139 52.59 -6.77 -0.81
CA ASN A 139 52.38 -7.45 -2.10
C ASN A 139 51.24 -8.48 -1.98
N GLU A 140 50.18 -8.22 -2.76
CA GLU A 140 49.17 -9.15 -3.27
C GLU A 140 48.76 -10.30 -2.33
N SER A 141 47.92 -10.01 -1.33
CA SER A 141 47.03 -11.06 -0.84
C SER A 141 45.96 -11.28 -1.92
N PRO A 142 45.85 -12.45 -2.57
CA PRO A 142 44.92 -12.66 -3.67
C PRO A 142 43.45 -12.75 -3.20
N TYR A 143 43.22 -12.75 -1.89
CA TYR A 143 41.94 -13.03 -1.27
C TYR A 143 40.81 -12.03 -1.63
N PRO A 144 41.01 -10.69 -1.67
CA PRO A 144 39.94 -9.76 -2.04
C PRO A 144 39.53 -9.89 -3.51
N SER A 145 40.50 -10.05 -4.41
CA SER A 145 40.26 -10.28 -5.83
C SER A 145 39.64 -11.66 -6.11
N LEU A 146 40.01 -12.70 -5.37
CA LEU A 146 39.37 -14.02 -5.41
C LEU A 146 37.95 -14.01 -4.84
N LEU A 147 37.70 -13.26 -3.77
CA LEU A 147 36.36 -13.12 -3.20
C LEU A 147 35.44 -12.33 -4.12
N LEU A 148 35.92 -11.21 -4.68
CA LEU A 148 35.16 -10.44 -5.67
C LEU A 148 34.91 -11.27 -6.94
N GLY A 149 35.96 -11.95 -7.43
CA GLY A 149 35.84 -12.88 -8.55
C GLY A 149 34.87 -14.03 -8.25
N GLY A 150 34.89 -14.56 -7.03
CA GLY A 150 33.97 -15.59 -6.54
C GLY A 150 32.52 -15.11 -6.43
N LEU A 151 32.29 -13.86 -6.00
CA LEU A 151 30.95 -13.25 -5.96
C LEU A 151 30.40 -13.00 -7.37
N ILE A 152 31.23 -12.50 -8.27
CA ILE A 152 30.88 -12.33 -9.69
C ILE A 152 30.63 -13.69 -10.33
N LEU A 153 31.48 -14.69 -10.07
CA LEU A 153 31.30 -16.07 -10.54
C LEU A 153 30.03 -16.70 -9.97
N LEU A 154 29.70 -16.51 -8.70
CA LEU A 154 28.43 -16.96 -8.12
C LEU A 154 27.23 -16.33 -8.83
N GLY A 155 27.28 -15.02 -9.09
CA GLY A 155 26.24 -14.31 -9.84
C GLY A 155 26.12 -14.78 -11.30
N ILE A 156 27.24 -15.08 -11.95
CA ILE A 156 27.28 -15.62 -13.31
C ILE A 156 26.81 -17.07 -13.31
N VAL A 157 27.24 -17.91 -12.38
CA VAL A 157 26.90 -19.34 -12.34
C VAL A 157 25.41 -19.54 -12.04
N ASP A 158 24.82 -18.75 -11.14
CA ASP A 158 23.39 -18.82 -10.83
C ASP A 158 22.53 -18.41 -12.05
N ASN A 159 22.93 -17.36 -12.79
CA ASN A 159 22.27 -16.95 -14.06
C ASN A 159 22.59 -17.85 -15.26
N ALA A 160 23.82 -18.37 -15.34
CA ALA A 160 24.27 -19.24 -16.42
C ALA A 160 23.65 -20.63 -16.32
N PHE A 161 23.21 -21.07 -15.14
CA PHE A 161 22.46 -22.31 -15.00
C PHE A 161 21.08 -22.23 -15.68
N ASP A 162 20.43 -21.07 -15.64
CA ASP A 162 19.20 -20.80 -16.42
C ASP A 162 19.48 -20.76 -17.93
N ALA A 163 20.57 -20.11 -18.34
CA ALA A 163 20.98 -20.12 -19.75
C ALA A 163 21.38 -21.52 -20.25
N LEU A 164 22.08 -22.31 -19.45
CA LEU A 164 22.50 -23.67 -19.77
C LEU A 164 21.32 -24.64 -19.83
N THR A 165 20.33 -24.51 -18.94
CA THR A 165 19.10 -25.30 -19.00
C THR A 165 18.19 -24.91 -20.17
N PHE A 166 18.21 -23.63 -20.59
CA PHE A 166 17.55 -23.18 -21.82
C PHE A 166 18.24 -23.77 -23.06
N ILE A 167 19.57 -23.73 -23.13
CA ILE A 167 20.36 -24.31 -24.23
C ILE A 167 20.23 -25.84 -24.27
N SER A 168 20.21 -26.52 -23.12
CA SER A 168 20.06 -27.98 -23.08
C SER A 168 18.69 -28.45 -23.54
N LYS A 169 17.64 -27.62 -23.41
CA LYS A 169 16.31 -27.89 -23.98
C LYS A 169 16.25 -27.69 -25.50
N SER A 170 17.17 -26.92 -26.07
CA SER A 170 17.26 -26.65 -27.51
C SER A 170 18.25 -27.54 -28.26
N VAL A 171 19.02 -28.38 -27.55
CA VAL A 171 20.04 -29.25 -28.14
C VAL A 171 19.86 -30.68 -27.63
N ASP A 172 19.35 -31.57 -28.51
CA ASP A 172 19.00 -32.99 -28.23
C ASP A 172 20.16 -33.89 -27.75
N LYS A 173 21.36 -33.36 -27.52
CA LYS A 173 22.59 -34.14 -27.23
C LYS A 173 23.41 -33.63 -26.06
N VAL A 174 22.85 -32.78 -25.19
CA VAL A 174 23.55 -32.37 -23.96
C VAL A 174 23.27 -33.38 -22.85
N PRO A 175 24.28 -33.83 -22.07
CA PRO A 175 24.07 -34.70 -20.93
C PRO A 175 23.06 -34.07 -19.95
N THR A 176 22.15 -34.88 -19.43
CA THR A 176 21.12 -34.47 -18.47
C THR A 176 21.79 -33.85 -17.25
N LEU A 177 21.69 -32.52 -17.13
CA LEU A 177 22.11 -31.79 -15.95
C LEU A 177 21.36 -32.31 -14.71
N PRO A 178 21.99 -32.34 -13.52
CA PRO A 178 21.32 -32.74 -12.29
C PRO A 178 20.07 -31.88 -12.06
N GLU A 179 18.99 -32.51 -11.57
CA GLU A 179 17.74 -31.83 -11.23
C GLU A 179 18.03 -30.66 -10.27
N LYS A 180 17.50 -29.46 -10.60
CA LYS A 180 17.68 -28.21 -9.84
C LYS A 180 17.42 -28.36 -8.33
N ASP A 181 16.57 -29.30 -7.95
CA ASP A 181 16.18 -29.54 -6.55
C ASP A 181 17.22 -30.29 -5.71
N LYS A 182 18.29 -30.82 -6.32
CA LYS A 182 19.32 -31.60 -5.61
C LYS A 182 20.62 -30.85 -5.37
N MET A 183 20.72 -29.58 -5.76
CA MET A 183 21.94 -28.80 -5.53
C MET A 183 22.01 -28.29 -4.09
N PRO A 184 23.13 -28.51 -3.38
CA PRO A 184 23.32 -27.95 -2.05
C PRO A 184 23.30 -26.41 -2.12
N PHE A 185 22.66 -25.78 -1.15
CA PHE A 185 22.54 -24.31 -1.01
C PHE A 185 21.67 -23.58 -2.05
N GLY A 186 20.87 -24.28 -2.87
CA GLY A 186 19.95 -23.62 -3.81
C GLY A 186 20.63 -22.89 -4.97
N ILE A 187 21.93 -23.12 -5.18
CA ILE A 187 22.70 -22.58 -6.30
C ILE A 187 22.17 -23.18 -7.61
N GLY A 188 21.78 -22.34 -8.57
CA GLY A 188 21.18 -22.74 -9.85
C GLY A 188 19.65 -22.64 -9.92
N LYS A 189 18.98 -22.23 -8.82
CA LYS A 189 17.55 -21.90 -8.82
C LYS A 189 17.28 -20.42 -9.13
N GLY A 190 18.31 -19.57 -9.12
CA GLY A 190 18.14 -18.13 -9.23
C GLY A 190 17.46 -17.49 -8.00
N GLU A 191 17.22 -18.25 -6.93
CA GLU A 191 16.55 -17.74 -5.72
C GLU A 191 17.45 -16.75 -4.97
N ILE A 192 18.74 -17.03 -4.84
CA ILE A 192 19.69 -16.16 -4.12
C ILE A 192 20.00 -14.91 -4.96
N THR A 193 20.37 -15.07 -6.23
CA THR A 193 20.62 -13.92 -7.11
C THR A 193 19.36 -13.12 -7.38
N GLY A 194 18.21 -13.78 -7.56
CA GLY A 194 16.91 -13.12 -7.71
C GLY A 194 16.56 -12.28 -6.49
N THR A 195 16.78 -12.79 -5.28
CA THR A 195 16.55 -12.05 -4.03
C THR A 195 17.45 -10.81 -3.92
N VAL A 196 18.72 -10.92 -4.29
CA VAL A 196 19.67 -9.78 -4.27
C VAL A 196 19.31 -8.75 -5.34
N VAL A 197 19.02 -9.17 -6.57
CA VAL A 197 18.64 -8.26 -7.67
C VAL A 197 17.32 -7.56 -7.37
N ALA A 198 16.33 -8.30 -6.85
CA ALA A 198 15.08 -7.75 -6.35
C ALA A 198 15.31 -6.67 -5.28
N GLY A 199 16.18 -6.96 -4.30
CA GLY A 199 16.52 -6.02 -3.24
C GLY A 199 17.27 -4.78 -3.75
N LEU A 200 18.19 -4.95 -4.70
CA LEU A 200 18.88 -3.83 -5.35
C LEU A 200 17.91 -2.97 -6.15
N ASN A 201 16.99 -3.59 -6.90
CA ASN A 201 15.96 -2.88 -7.66
C ASN A 201 15.07 -2.06 -6.72
N ARG A 202 14.69 -2.60 -5.55
CA ARG A 202 13.95 -1.84 -4.52
C ARG A 202 14.75 -0.69 -3.90
N LEU A 203 16.07 -0.85 -3.75
CA LEU A 203 16.92 0.16 -3.13
C LEU A 203 17.26 1.32 -4.07
N ILE A 204 17.33 1.05 -5.38
CA ILE A 204 17.83 2.01 -6.37
C ILE A 204 16.68 2.62 -7.17
N THR A 205 15.66 1.83 -7.49
CA THR A 205 14.59 2.24 -8.40
C THR A 205 13.45 2.86 -7.61
N VAL A 206 13.33 4.17 -7.72
CA VAL A 206 12.10 4.91 -7.40
C VAL A 206 11.29 4.96 -8.69
N ASP A 207 10.14 4.30 -8.69
CA ASP A 207 9.23 4.25 -9.85
C ASP A 207 7.97 5.04 -9.52
N THR A 208 8.02 6.35 -9.81
CA THR A 208 6.92 7.27 -9.52
C THR A 208 5.63 6.88 -10.27
N GLU A 209 5.73 6.37 -11.49
CA GLU A 209 4.55 5.95 -12.25
C GLU A 209 3.83 4.80 -11.52
N ARG A 210 4.61 3.84 -11.04
CA ARG A 210 4.12 2.70 -10.28
C ARG A 210 3.53 3.09 -8.93
N GLU A 211 4.14 4.05 -8.23
CA GLU A 211 3.56 4.66 -7.02
C GLU A 211 2.20 5.29 -7.33
N CYS A 212 2.10 6.14 -8.35
CA CYS A 212 0.85 6.76 -8.77
C CYS A 212 -0.22 5.73 -9.16
N GLN A 213 0.14 4.63 -9.82
CA GLN A 213 -0.79 3.53 -10.13
C GLN A 213 -1.34 2.86 -8.86
N SER A 214 -0.46 2.57 -7.89
CA SER A 214 -0.87 2.00 -6.61
C SER A 214 -1.78 2.94 -5.82
N GLU A 215 -1.47 4.24 -5.81
CA GLU A 215 -2.27 5.28 -5.15
C GLU A 215 -3.63 5.48 -5.82
N ALA A 216 -3.68 5.48 -7.16
CA ALA A 216 -4.91 5.53 -7.92
C ALA A 216 -5.83 4.34 -7.62
N ALA A 217 -5.27 3.14 -7.53
CA ALA A 217 -6.02 1.94 -7.18
C ALA A 217 -6.58 2.00 -5.75
N ALA A 218 -5.76 2.43 -4.78
CA ALA A 218 -6.22 2.65 -3.41
C ALA A 218 -7.38 3.65 -3.37
N PHE A 219 -7.21 4.80 -4.02
CA PHE A 219 -8.21 5.85 -4.08
C PHE A 219 -9.52 5.36 -4.70
N PHE A 220 -9.45 4.74 -5.88
CA PHE A 220 -10.63 4.24 -6.60
C PHE A 220 -11.38 3.16 -5.81
N VAL A 221 -10.67 2.18 -5.26
CA VAL A 221 -11.29 1.11 -4.49
C VAL A 221 -11.97 1.69 -3.26
N ALA A 222 -11.29 2.56 -2.54
CA ALA A 222 -11.86 3.16 -1.35
C ALA A 222 -13.13 3.97 -1.66
N TYR A 223 -13.11 4.76 -2.73
CA TYR A 223 -14.28 5.46 -3.25
C TYR A 223 -15.43 4.50 -3.59
N SER A 224 -15.12 3.39 -4.26
CA SER A 224 -16.08 2.37 -4.65
C SER A 224 -16.70 1.63 -3.46
N LEU A 225 -15.92 1.41 -2.40
CA LEU A 225 -16.37 0.80 -1.15
C LEU A 225 -17.14 1.77 -0.24
N GLY A 226 -17.13 3.06 -0.58
CA GLY A 226 -17.78 4.11 0.20
C GLY A 226 -17.07 4.42 1.51
N LEU A 227 -15.74 4.23 1.59
CA LEU A 227 -15.01 4.69 2.78
C LEU A 227 -15.05 6.23 2.85
N SER A 228 -14.98 6.80 4.05
CA SER A 228 -15.12 8.25 4.24
C SER A 228 -13.81 9.03 4.08
N CYS A 229 -12.68 8.33 4.18
CA CYS A 229 -11.35 8.90 4.07
C CYS A 229 -10.43 7.91 3.36
N PHE A 230 -9.58 8.44 2.47
CA PHE A 230 -8.70 7.67 1.63
C PHE A 230 -7.31 8.30 1.69
N ALA A 231 -6.37 7.66 2.38
CA ALA A 231 -4.97 7.93 2.12
C ALA A 231 -4.60 7.35 0.75
N PHE A 232 -3.78 8.07 0.00
CA PHE A 232 -3.20 7.58 -1.24
C PHE A 232 -2.36 6.31 -0.98
N GLN A 233 -1.68 6.25 0.16
CA GLN A 233 -0.92 5.09 0.61
C GLN A 233 -1.58 4.46 1.84
N PRO A 234 -2.41 3.41 1.66
CA PRO A 234 -3.14 2.82 2.77
C PRO A 234 -2.19 2.11 3.74
N ASN A 235 -2.35 2.39 5.04
CA ASN A 235 -1.55 1.82 6.12
C ASN A 235 -2.44 1.16 7.18
N ALA A 236 -1.99 0.03 7.73
CA ALA A 236 -2.62 -0.70 8.82
C ALA A 236 -2.96 0.17 10.04
N LEU A 237 -2.07 1.09 10.41
CA LEU A 237 -2.27 1.97 11.56
C LEU A 237 -3.42 2.95 11.31
N GLU A 238 -3.43 3.58 10.14
CA GLU A 238 -4.48 4.53 9.76
C GLU A 238 -5.82 3.80 9.63
N ALA A 239 -5.84 2.64 8.98
CA ALA A 239 -7.01 1.78 8.91
C ALA A 239 -7.56 1.43 10.29
N ALA A 240 -6.68 1.06 11.24
CA ALA A 240 -7.09 0.78 12.60
C ALA A 240 -7.68 2.04 13.27
N VAL A 241 -7.03 3.20 13.12
CA VAL A 241 -7.55 4.48 13.63
C VAL A 241 -8.92 4.81 13.03
N MET A 242 -9.14 4.59 11.73
CA MET A 242 -10.44 4.82 11.09
C MET A 242 -11.53 3.90 11.67
N VAL A 243 -11.23 2.61 11.84
CA VAL A 243 -12.15 1.66 12.49
C VAL A 243 -12.47 2.13 13.91
N PHE A 244 -11.46 2.56 14.66
CA PHE A 244 -11.58 3.00 16.04
C PHE A 244 -12.36 4.31 16.19
N GLU A 245 -12.12 5.29 15.32
CA GLU A 245 -12.84 6.55 15.32
C GLU A 245 -14.31 6.37 14.93
N SER A 246 -14.61 5.46 13.99
CA SER A 246 -15.98 5.16 13.59
C SER A 246 -16.82 4.60 14.73
N ASN A 247 -16.22 3.77 15.60
CA ASN A 247 -16.91 3.19 16.75
C ASN A 247 -17.20 4.22 17.85
N LYS A 248 -16.30 5.19 18.07
CA LYS A 248 -16.49 6.23 19.11
C LYS A 248 -17.56 7.26 18.77
N LYS A 249 -17.82 7.48 17.47
CA LYS A 249 -18.73 8.53 16.97
C LYS A 249 -20.06 7.99 16.45
N GLN A 250 -20.45 6.80 16.90
CA GLN A 250 -21.64 6.09 16.42
C GLN A 250 -22.93 6.93 16.52
N ASP A 251 -22.99 7.90 17.45
CA ASP A 251 -24.14 8.79 17.66
C ASP A 251 -24.17 10.04 16.74
N GLU A 252 -23.06 10.40 16.08
CA GLU A 252 -22.93 11.63 15.28
C GLU A 252 -22.58 11.39 13.80
N ALA A 253 -22.14 10.19 13.44
CA ALA A 253 -21.61 9.91 12.11
C ALA A 253 -22.69 9.60 11.07
N VAL A 254 -22.56 10.21 9.89
CA VAL A 254 -23.35 9.91 8.68
C VAL A 254 -22.91 8.58 8.01
N PHE A 255 -21.82 7.97 8.48
CA PHE A 255 -21.18 6.81 7.87
C PHE A 255 -21.43 5.53 8.68
N ASP A 256 -21.48 4.39 7.99
CA ASP A 256 -21.61 3.07 8.62
C ASP A 256 -20.44 2.78 9.56
N SER A 257 -20.72 2.04 10.65
CA SER A 257 -19.66 1.59 11.56
C SER A 257 -18.70 0.64 10.84
N PHE A 258 -17.41 1.00 10.80
CA PHE A 258 -16.38 0.15 10.22
C PHE A 258 -16.02 -1.03 11.15
N LEU A 259 -16.50 -1.02 12.39
CA LEU A 259 -16.38 -2.15 13.33
C LEU A 259 -17.48 -3.19 13.10
N SER A 260 -17.70 -3.54 11.84
CA SER A 260 -18.57 -4.63 11.41
C SER A 260 -17.79 -5.58 10.51
N ILE A 261 -18.28 -6.80 10.28
CA ILE A 261 -17.64 -7.73 9.33
C ILE A 261 -17.47 -7.06 7.98
N ASP A 262 -18.53 -6.41 7.47
CA ASP A 262 -18.49 -5.70 6.20
C ASP A 262 -17.50 -4.53 6.22
N GLY A 263 -17.47 -3.75 7.32
CA GLY A 263 -16.54 -2.63 7.49
C GLY A 263 -15.06 -3.06 7.50
N VAL A 264 -14.71 -4.05 8.32
CA VAL A 264 -13.33 -4.59 8.38
C VAL A 264 -12.95 -5.23 7.05
N THR A 265 -13.88 -5.93 6.40
CA THR A 265 -13.68 -6.52 5.09
C THR A 265 -13.37 -5.45 4.04
N LYS A 266 -14.14 -4.35 4.00
CA LYS A 266 -13.87 -3.20 3.12
C LYS A 266 -12.49 -2.59 3.38
N MET A 267 -12.07 -2.46 4.64
CA MET A 267 -10.74 -1.97 4.98
C MET A 267 -9.63 -2.90 4.48
N CYS A 268 -9.81 -4.23 4.58
CA CYS A 268 -8.86 -5.20 4.03
C CYS A 268 -8.79 -5.12 2.49
N ILE A 269 -9.93 -5.01 1.80
CA ILE A 269 -9.96 -4.85 0.34
C ILE A 269 -9.21 -3.57 -0.06
N TRP A 270 -9.45 -2.46 0.65
CA TRP A 270 -8.75 -1.20 0.40
C TRP A 270 -7.24 -1.31 0.61
N LEU A 271 -6.78 -1.91 1.71
CA LEU A 271 -5.35 -2.12 1.99
C LEU A 271 -4.67 -3.02 0.93
N LEU A 272 -5.42 -3.93 0.31
CA LEU A 272 -4.91 -4.87 -0.71
C LEU A 272 -5.07 -4.34 -2.14
N ALA A 273 -5.76 -3.23 -2.35
CA ALA A 273 -5.94 -2.64 -3.69
C ALA A 273 -4.61 -2.24 -4.38
N PRO A 274 -3.64 -1.61 -3.70
CA PRO A 274 -2.32 -1.36 -4.28
C PRO A 274 -1.61 -2.65 -4.73
N VAL A 275 -1.73 -3.70 -3.93
CA VAL A 275 -1.11 -5.01 -4.19
C VAL A 275 -1.71 -5.66 -5.42
N ALA A 276 -3.03 -5.61 -5.54
CA ALA A 276 -3.74 -6.09 -6.72
C ALA A 276 -3.30 -5.34 -7.98
N MET A 277 -3.31 -4.01 -7.95
CA MET A 277 -2.87 -3.17 -9.08
C MET A 277 -1.44 -3.48 -9.51
N GLU A 278 -0.53 -3.50 -8.55
CA GLU A 278 0.88 -3.74 -8.81
C GLU A 278 1.09 -5.15 -9.37
N LYS A 279 0.38 -6.16 -8.86
CA LYS A 279 0.47 -7.54 -9.36
C LYS A 279 -0.11 -7.71 -10.77
N ILE A 280 -1.09 -6.91 -11.15
CA ILE A 280 -1.67 -6.92 -12.50
C ILE A 280 -0.67 -6.38 -13.52
N LYS A 281 0.02 -5.29 -13.20
CA LYS A 281 0.91 -4.58 -14.13
C LYS A 281 2.36 -5.02 -14.07
N HIS A 282 2.84 -5.43 -12.90
CA HIS A 282 4.25 -5.66 -12.64
C HIS A 282 4.51 -7.10 -12.16
N PRO A 283 5.63 -7.72 -12.57
CA PRO A 283 5.94 -9.10 -12.20
C PRO A 283 6.27 -9.26 -10.71
N GLN A 284 6.96 -8.27 -10.14
CA GLN A 284 7.36 -8.17 -8.74
C GLN A 284 6.49 -7.14 -8.03
N LEU A 285 6.39 -7.17 -6.69
CA LEU A 285 5.91 -6.05 -5.88
C LEU A 285 7.11 -5.23 -5.43
N LEU A 286 7.06 -3.91 -5.52
CA LEU A 286 8.14 -3.00 -5.11
C LEU A 286 7.60 -1.97 -4.11
N VAL A 287 6.46 -1.36 -4.46
CA VAL A 287 5.82 -0.26 -3.75
C VAL A 287 4.83 -0.78 -2.71
N SER A 288 3.89 -1.62 -3.11
CA SER A 288 2.82 -2.07 -2.21
C SER A 288 3.29 -3.10 -1.19
N ASP A 289 2.62 -3.14 -0.05
CA ASP A 289 2.93 -4.07 1.05
C ASP A 289 1.69 -4.89 1.45
N PRO A 290 1.63 -6.20 1.14
CA PRO A 290 0.49 -7.05 1.48
C PRO A 290 0.34 -7.27 3.00
N ARG A 291 1.35 -6.93 3.80
CA ARG A 291 1.33 -7.11 5.27
C ARG A 291 0.55 -6.01 5.98
N GLU A 292 0.18 -4.94 5.28
CA GLU A 292 -0.65 -3.88 5.88
C GLU A 292 -2.04 -4.41 6.27
N ALA A 293 -2.64 -5.27 5.45
CA ALA A 293 -3.94 -5.87 5.76
C ALA A 293 -3.89 -6.83 6.96
N SER A 294 -2.86 -7.68 7.06
CA SER A 294 -2.66 -8.52 8.24
C SER A 294 -2.28 -7.70 9.47
N GLY A 295 -1.53 -6.62 9.27
CA GLY A 295 -1.18 -5.64 10.29
C GLY A 295 -2.40 -4.93 10.88
N LEU A 296 -3.45 -4.69 10.10
CA LEU A 296 -4.73 -4.18 10.58
C LEU A 296 -5.40 -5.22 11.50
N LEU A 297 -5.60 -6.45 11.01
CA LEU A 297 -6.27 -7.49 11.79
C LEU A 297 -5.56 -7.77 13.12
N ARG A 298 -4.22 -7.79 13.11
CA ARG A 298 -3.40 -7.91 14.33
C ARG A 298 -3.66 -6.76 15.30
N ARG A 299 -3.68 -5.51 14.83
CA ARG A 299 -3.94 -4.34 15.68
C ARG A 299 -5.36 -4.33 16.25
N LEU A 300 -6.35 -4.78 15.48
CA LEU A 300 -7.72 -4.95 15.96
C LEU A 300 -7.77 -6.01 17.08
N ARG A 301 -7.07 -7.15 16.89
CA ARG A 301 -6.94 -8.21 17.90
C ARG A 301 -6.29 -7.70 19.19
N GLU A 302 -5.14 -7.03 19.09
CA GLU A 302 -4.40 -6.50 20.24
C GLU A 302 -5.18 -5.45 21.05
N ARG A 303 -6.06 -4.68 20.38
CA ARG A 303 -6.84 -3.62 21.03
C ARG A 303 -8.28 -3.99 21.34
N ALA A 304 -8.74 -5.19 20.98
CA ALA A 304 -10.14 -5.62 21.14
C ALA A 304 -10.68 -5.39 22.56
N GLU A 305 -9.94 -5.84 23.57
CA GLU A 305 -10.31 -5.72 24.98
C GLU A 305 -10.35 -4.27 25.44
N SER A 306 -9.35 -3.47 25.07
CA SER A 306 -9.25 -2.05 25.44
C SER A 306 -10.37 -1.18 24.85
N MET A 307 -11.10 -1.72 23.87
CA MET A 307 -12.07 -0.99 23.06
C MET A 307 -13.51 -1.42 23.28
N GLY A 308 -13.74 -2.38 24.18
CA GLY A 308 -15.07 -2.93 24.41
C GLY A 308 -15.64 -3.64 23.18
N ILE A 309 -14.79 -4.11 22.27
CA ILE A 309 -15.22 -4.95 21.15
C ILE A 309 -15.68 -6.27 21.77
N SER A 310 -16.95 -6.63 21.58
CA SER A 310 -17.49 -7.85 22.15
C SER A 310 -16.77 -9.08 21.58
N SER A 311 -16.63 -10.12 22.40
CA SER A 311 -16.09 -11.40 21.97
C SER A 311 -16.83 -11.95 20.74
N ASP A 312 -18.14 -11.71 20.68
CA ASP A 312 -18.99 -12.12 19.55
C ASP A 312 -18.56 -11.44 18.25
N VAL A 313 -18.19 -10.15 18.29
CA VAL A 313 -17.70 -9.44 17.10
C VAL A 313 -16.35 -10.00 16.67
N MET A 314 -15.45 -10.28 17.62
CA MET A 314 -14.14 -10.88 17.35
C MET A 314 -14.24 -12.28 16.73
N GLU A 315 -15.16 -13.11 17.24
CA GLU A 315 -15.46 -14.42 16.69
C GLU A 315 -16.09 -14.31 15.29
N SER A 316 -17.02 -13.38 15.11
CA SER A 316 -17.68 -13.17 13.81
C SER A 316 -16.71 -12.69 12.71
N LEU A 317 -15.68 -11.96 13.10
CA LEU A 317 -14.59 -11.49 12.23
C LEU A 317 -13.52 -12.56 11.98
N GLY A 318 -13.60 -13.72 12.65
CA GLY A 318 -12.58 -14.75 12.59
C GLY A 318 -11.23 -14.28 13.14
N LEU A 319 -11.21 -13.27 14.01
CA LEU A 319 -9.97 -12.69 14.53
C LEU A 319 -9.31 -13.56 15.60
N ASN A 320 -10.04 -14.52 16.16
CA ASN A 320 -9.52 -15.45 17.18
C ASN A 320 -8.62 -16.54 16.58
N ASP A 321 -8.77 -16.83 15.28
CA ASP A 321 -8.01 -17.85 14.56
C ASP A 321 -7.15 -17.19 13.48
N GLU A 322 -5.88 -17.60 13.38
CA GLU A 322 -5.00 -17.10 12.32
C GLU A 322 -5.36 -17.68 10.95
N GLU A 323 -5.92 -18.90 10.89
CA GLU A 323 -6.35 -19.50 9.62
C GLU A 323 -7.56 -18.74 9.05
N GLU A 324 -8.54 -18.39 9.89
CA GLU A 324 -9.70 -17.59 9.45
C GLU A 324 -9.33 -16.17 9.04
N ALA A 325 -8.39 -15.54 9.76
CA ALA A 325 -7.85 -14.24 9.36
C ALA A 325 -7.14 -14.33 7.99
N ALA A 326 -6.35 -15.37 7.75
CA ALA A 326 -5.70 -15.59 6.45
C ALA A 326 -6.72 -15.84 5.32
N ASP A 327 -7.78 -16.60 5.60
CA ASP A 327 -8.89 -16.84 4.68
C ASP A 327 -9.61 -15.53 4.30
N LEU A 328 -9.87 -14.65 5.27
CA LEU A 328 -10.44 -13.32 5.05
C LEU A 328 -9.54 -12.47 4.15
N LEU A 329 -8.24 -12.45 4.42
CA LEU A 329 -7.27 -11.68 3.62
C LEU A 329 -7.19 -12.21 2.18
N LYS A 330 -7.20 -13.53 2.00
CA LYS A 330 -7.18 -14.15 0.66
C LYS A 330 -8.42 -13.77 -0.14
N TRP A 331 -9.57 -13.77 0.52
CA TRP A 331 -10.81 -13.34 -0.09
C TRP A 331 -10.80 -11.84 -0.43
N ALA A 332 -10.36 -11.00 0.50
CA ALA A 332 -10.29 -9.55 0.31
C ALA A 332 -9.35 -9.17 -0.84
N TYR A 333 -8.22 -9.89 -0.99
CA TYR A 333 -7.31 -9.72 -2.12
C TYR A 333 -7.98 -10.06 -3.45
N ALA A 334 -8.72 -11.17 -3.52
CA ALA A 334 -9.41 -11.55 -4.75
C ALA A 334 -10.49 -10.53 -5.16
N GLU A 335 -11.22 -9.97 -4.20
CA GLU A 335 -12.19 -8.89 -4.47
C GLU A 335 -11.50 -7.60 -4.90
N ALA A 336 -10.37 -7.25 -4.27
CA ALA A 336 -9.56 -6.11 -4.71
C ALA A 336 -9.07 -6.29 -6.16
N ASP A 337 -8.56 -7.48 -6.50
CA ASP A 337 -8.14 -7.83 -7.87
C ASP A 337 -9.29 -7.72 -8.87
N ILE A 338 -10.48 -8.24 -8.54
CA ILE A 338 -11.66 -8.11 -9.40
C ILE A 338 -12.05 -6.64 -9.58
N LEU A 339 -12.11 -5.84 -8.50
CA LEU A 339 -12.49 -4.43 -8.55
C LEU A 339 -11.52 -3.61 -9.41
N VAL A 340 -10.21 -3.81 -9.22
CA VAL A 340 -9.18 -3.09 -9.99
C VAL A 340 -9.21 -3.54 -11.45
N ARG A 341 -9.26 -4.84 -11.75
CA ARG A 341 -9.33 -5.33 -13.15
C ARG A 341 -10.58 -4.84 -13.88
N THR A 342 -11.73 -4.84 -13.22
CA THR A 342 -13.00 -4.42 -13.84
C THR A 342 -13.00 -2.94 -14.17
N ASN A 343 -12.25 -2.14 -13.41
CA ASN A 343 -12.19 -0.69 -13.55
C ASN A 343 -10.78 -0.19 -13.91
N MET A 344 -10.02 -1.01 -14.63
CA MET A 344 -8.61 -0.74 -14.95
C MET A 344 -8.46 0.62 -15.63
N ASN A 345 -9.29 0.90 -16.65
CA ASN A 345 -9.24 2.16 -17.40
C ASN A 345 -9.36 3.40 -16.49
N ILE A 346 -10.22 3.34 -15.47
CA ILE A 346 -10.41 4.45 -14.52
C ILE A 346 -9.18 4.58 -13.62
N CYS A 347 -8.64 3.46 -13.14
CA CYS A 347 -7.44 3.47 -12.32
C CYS A 347 -6.21 3.96 -13.10
N GLU A 348 -6.13 3.68 -14.40
CA GLU A 348 -5.08 4.18 -15.29
C GLU A 348 -5.18 5.67 -15.52
N GLU A 349 -6.37 6.17 -15.85
CA GLU A 349 -6.62 7.62 -16.02
C GLU A 349 -6.27 8.38 -14.73
N LEU A 350 -6.70 7.86 -13.57
CA LEU A 350 -6.34 8.42 -12.26
C LEU A 350 -4.83 8.38 -12.02
N GLY A 351 -4.16 7.28 -12.37
CA GLY A 351 -2.71 7.15 -12.23
C GLY A 351 -1.94 8.15 -13.09
N GLU A 352 -2.38 8.36 -14.33
CA GLU A 352 -1.82 9.37 -15.24
C GLU A 352 -2.03 10.80 -14.71
N CYS A 353 -3.21 11.09 -14.15
CA CYS A 353 -3.49 12.37 -13.51
C CYS A 353 -2.59 12.62 -12.28
N LEU A 354 -2.38 11.60 -11.43
CA LEU A 354 -1.49 11.69 -10.28
C LEU A 354 -0.03 11.89 -10.70
N ALA A 355 0.43 11.16 -11.72
CA ALA A 355 1.78 11.30 -12.26
C ALA A 355 2.02 12.67 -12.93
N GLY A 356 0.97 13.26 -13.51
CA GLY A 356 1.01 14.58 -14.14
C GLY A 356 1.10 15.76 -13.15
N GLY A 357 0.96 15.53 -11.86
CA GLY A 357 1.09 16.56 -10.81
C GLY A 357 -0.05 17.58 -10.79
N ALA A 358 -1.28 17.13 -11.02
CA ALA A 358 -2.49 17.97 -11.02
C ALA A 358 -2.68 18.80 -9.74
#